data_AF-A0AAU6YQB3-F1
#
_entry.id   AF-A0AAU6YQB3-F1
#
_cell.length_a   1.000
_cell.length_b   1.000
_cell.length_c   1.000
_cell.angle_alpha   90.00
_cell.angle_beta   90.00
_cell.angle_gamma   90.00
#
_symmetry.space_group_name_H-M   'P 1'
#
loop_
_entity.id
_entity.type
_entity.pdbx_description
1 polymer ?
#
loop_
_entity_poly.entity_id
_entity_poly.type
_entity_poly.pdbx_seq_one_letter_code
_entity_poly.pdbx_strand_id
1 'polypeptide(L)'
;MSVECFVTGGSGFVGQHLLARLTAAGYKTWVLMRTPGTIERLRKQVGQLGGNPAYIHAVEGDISIEGLGLSEADKQCVSSTSVIFHLAAEFSWGLTMERAQSVNVLGALRVAKLAASQSIRLLMVGGFMLKNLNHLASIGVDIECPENTSWHKVYGRVGGYEGSKIESHFAVIRYMQDAGADYTIVHPATVCGHSESGHILEGQPLVALIRNLAQGRFKAVPGSPRHWLPLVSVDYLVAMMTYVAFDPSMANRQALALYEYTLSLQGMLEQIAKTLEVKAPRRHVPIRLLRWLLTIPGLAARFAISDESLDFIQTQRFDMSDSEQLERKYQLTHPDMARTLEKTVHYVKDQFLH
;
A
#
# COMPACT_ATOMS: atom_id res chain seq x y z
N MET A 1 29.24 11.05 -4.03
CA MET A 1 28.90 9.73 -3.46
C MET A 1 27.49 9.40 -3.91
N SER A 2 27.19 8.16 -4.30
CA SER A 2 25.82 7.73 -4.61
C SER A 2 24.99 7.75 -3.34
N VAL A 3 23.78 8.33 -3.37
CA VAL A 3 22.84 8.29 -2.24
C VAL A 3 22.42 6.84 -2.00
N GLU A 4 22.45 6.39 -0.74
CA GLU A 4 22.06 5.03 -0.35
C GLU A 4 20.69 5.03 0.34
N CYS A 5 19.88 4.01 0.08
CA CYS A 5 18.55 3.83 0.67
C CYS A 5 18.42 2.43 1.29
N PHE A 6 17.69 2.32 2.38
CA PHE A 6 17.28 1.02 2.92
C PHE A 6 15.79 0.79 2.66
N VAL A 7 15.41 -0.37 2.16
CA VAL A 7 14.03 -0.68 1.75
C VAL A 7 13.56 -1.95 2.42
N THR A 8 12.49 -1.87 3.23
CA THR A 8 11.75 -3.05 3.68
C THR A 8 10.57 -3.28 2.75
N GLY A 9 10.28 -4.56 2.46
CA GLY A 9 9.18 -4.90 1.53
C GLY A 9 9.54 -4.69 0.06
N GLY A 10 10.84 -4.63 -0.28
CA GLY A 10 11.33 -4.42 -1.64
C GLY A 10 10.92 -5.53 -2.64
N SER A 11 10.64 -6.74 -2.16
CA SER A 11 10.12 -7.84 -2.99
C SER A 11 8.60 -7.81 -3.22
N GLY A 12 7.89 -6.87 -2.58
CA GLY A 12 6.46 -6.65 -2.79
C GLY A 12 6.16 -5.82 -4.03
N PHE A 13 4.87 -5.66 -4.36
CA PHE A 13 4.43 -4.97 -5.59
C PHE A 13 4.93 -3.53 -5.69
N VAL A 14 4.66 -2.70 -4.69
CA VAL A 14 5.13 -1.31 -4.68
C VAL A 14 6.66 -1.26 -4.51
N GLY A 15 7.22 -2.18 -3.72
CA GLY A 15 8.65 -2.25 -3.43
C GLY A 15 9.52 -2.46 -4.67
N GLN A 16 9.19 -3.39 -5.56
CA GLN A 16 9.98 -3.63 -6.77
C GLN A 16 9.93 -2.44 -7.74
N HIS A 17 8.81 -1.72 -7.81
CA HIS A 17 8.69 -0.50 -8.61
C HIS A 17 9.46 0.67 -7.98
N LEU A 18 9.47 0.77 -6.65
CA LEU A 18 10.30 1.73 -5.93
C LEU A 18 11.78 1.46 -6.18
N LEU A 19 12.22 0.20 -6.06
CA LEU A 19 13.59 -0.20 -6.36
C LEU A 19 13.96 0.10 -7.82
N ALA A 20 13.07 -0.15 -8.76
CA ALA A 20 13.28 0.18 -10.17
C ALA A 20 13.53 1.68 -10.35
N ARG A 21 12.68 2.52 -9.76
CA ARG A 21 12.85 3.98 -9.81
C ARG A 21 14.14 4.45 -9.13
N LEU A 22 14.42 3.98 -7.91
CA LEU A 22 15.59 4.41 -7.14
C LEU A 22 16.89 4.04 -7.86
N THR A 23 16.99 2.79 -8.33
CA THR A 23 18.20 2.30 -8.98
C THR A 23 18.41 2.87 -10.39
N ALA A 24 17.33 3.18 -11.12
CA ALA A 24 17.42 3.93 -12.38
C ALA A 24 17.97 5.35 -12.17
N ALA A 25 17.69 5.97 -11.02
CA ALA A 25 18.27 7.24 -10.62
C ALA A 25 19.70 7.15 -10.05
N GLY A 26 20.30 5.95 -10.03
CA GLY A 26 21.66 5.72 -9.53
C GLY A 26 21.77 5.61 -8.00
N TYR A 27 20.65 5.46 -7.29
CA TYR A 27 20.68 5.21 -5.85
C TYR A 27 21.03 3.76 -5.56
N LYS A 28 21.97 3.57 -4.62
CA LYS A 28 22.29 2.26 -4.09
C LYS A 28 21.21 1.86 -3.07
N THR A 29 20.74 0.63 -3.15
CA THR A 29 19.62 0.15 -2.34
C THR A 29 20.01 -1.09 -1.56
N TRP A 30 19.80 -1.05 -0.26
CA TRP A 30 19.88 -2.19 0.64
C TRP A 30 18.46 -2.69 0.92
N VAL A 31 18.17 -3.94 0.59
CA VAL A 31 16.83 -4.52 0.70
C VAL A 31 16.80 -5.53 1.82
N LEU A 32 15.94 -5.31 2.81
CA LEU A 32 15.72 -6.28 3.88
C LEU A 32 15.03 -7.52 3.32
N MET A 33 15.67 -8.68 3.45
CA MET A 33 15.17 -9.95 2.93
C MET A 33 15.32 -11.07 3.96
N ARG A 34 14.23 -11.80 4.21
CA ARG A 34 14.25 -13.03 5.04
C ARG A 34 15.05 -14.17 4.41
N THR A 35 15.25 -14.11 3.09
CA THR A 35 15.99 -15.12 2.33
C THR A 35 16.85 -14.43 1.27
N PRO A 36 18.07 -14.01 1.62
CA PRO A 36 18.97 -13.29 0.72
C PRO A 36 19.25 -14.02 -0.59
N GLY A 37 19.23 -15.36 -0.59
CA GLY A 37 19.42 -16.19 -1.80
C GLY A 37 18.40 -15.94 -2.92
N THR A 38 17.28 -15.24 -2.64
CA THR A 38 16.28 -14.85 -3.66
C THR A 38 16.56 -13.50 -4.32
N ILE A 39 17.67 -12.83 -3.99
CA ILE A 39 18.03 -11.51 -4.51
C ILE A 39 18.16 -11.47 -6.04
N GLU A 40 18.67 -12.53 -6.66
CA GLU A 40 18.81 -12.58 -8.14
C GLU A 40 17.46 -12.52 -8.85
N ARG A 41 16.42 -13.12 -8.25
CA ARG A 41 15.06 -13.01 -8.78
C ARG A 41 14.55 -11.58 -8.69
N LEU A 42 14.77 -10.92 -7.56
CA LEU A 42 14.39 -9.51 -7.36
C LEU A 42 15.16 -8.60 -8.34
N ARG A 43 16.47 -8.81 -8.50
CA ARG A 43 17.32 -8.11 -9.46
C ARG A 43 16.79 -8.22 -10.88
N LYS A 44 16.43 -9.43 -11.32
CA LYS A 44 15.83 -9.65 -12.64
C LYS A 44 14.49 -8.91 -12.79
N GLN A 45 13.60 -9.00 -11.79
CA GLN A 45 12.31 -8.32 -11.80
C GLN A 45 12.48 -6.80 -11.89
N VAL A 46 13.34 -6.23 -11.04
CA VAL A 46 13.61 -4.78 -11.05
C VAL A 46 14.24 -4.33 -12.37
N GLY A 47 15.14 -5.12 -12.96
CA GLY A 47 15.70 -4.84 -14.29
C GLY A 47 14.64 -4.82 -15.40
N GLN A 48 13.66 -5.74 -15.36
CA GLN A 48 12.53 -5.75 -16.29
C GLN A 48 11.60 -4.54 -16.13
N LEU A 49 11.59 -3.93 -14.94
CA LEU A 49 10.85 -2.70 -14.64
C LEU A 49 11.65 -1.42 -14.98
N GLY A 50 12.83 -1.55 -15.61
CA GLY A 50 13.65 -0.40 -16.02
C GLY A 50 14.64 0.08 -14.96
N GLY A 51 14.77 -0.64 -13.84
CA GLY A 51 15.80 -0.37 -12.83
C GLY A 51 17.18 -0.87 -13.22
N ASN A 52 18.18 -0.55 -12.41
CA ASN A 52 19.54 -1.07 -12.54
C ASN A 52 19.82 -2.13 -11.45
N PRO A 53 19.87 -3.42 -11.79
CA PRO A 53 20.03 -4.50 -10.81
C PRO A 53 21.35 -4.45 -10.02
N ALA A 54 22.39 -3.81 -10.56
CA ALA A 54 23.71 -3.69 -9.92
C ALA A 54 23.69 -2.84 -8.64
N TYR A 55 22.69 -1.97 -8.49
CA TYR A 55 22.50 -1.12 -7.32
C TYR A 55 21.63 -1.76 -6.23
N ILE A 56 21.25 -3.03 -6.37
CA ILE A 56 20.42 -3.74 -5.39
C ILE A 56 21.28 -4.71 -4.60
N HIS A 57 21.32 -4.53 -3.28
CA HIS A 57 22.04 -5.37 -2.35
C HIS A 57 21.07 -5.94 -1.32
N ALA A 58 21.21 -7.22 -0.99
CA ALA A 58 20.42 -7.85 0.06
C ALA A 58 21.05 -7.60 1.42
N VAL A 59 20.19 -7.40 2.42
CA VAL A 59 20.51 -7.48 3.84
C VAL A 59 19.60 -8.54 4.44
N GLU A 60 20.17 -9.48 5.19
CA GLU A 60 19.38 -10.51 5.86
C GLU A 60 18.62 -9.93 7.06
N GLY A 61 17.34 -10.26 7.17
CA GLY A 61 16.57 -9.93 8.37
C GLY A 61 15.06 -10.04 8.19
N ASP A 62 14.35 -9.78 9.29
CA ASP A 62 12.90 -9.87 9.39
C ASP A 62 12.36 -8.77 10.32
N ILE A 63 11.32 -8.06 9.87
CA ILE A 63 10.66 -7.01 10.65
C ILE A 63 10.01 -7.56 11.93
N SER A 64 9.71 -8.86 12.00
CA SER A 64 9.16 -9.46 13.22
C SER A 64 10.19 -9.70 14.32
N ILE A 65 11.49 -9.53 14.03
CA ILE A 65 12.61 -9.79 14.96
C ILE A 65 13.15 -8.47 15.50
N GLU A 66 13.50 -8.41 16.78
CA GLU A 66 14.11 -7.22 17.38
C GLU A 66 15.40 -6.80 16.65
N GLY A 67 15.59 -5.49 16.46
CA GLY A 67 16.69 -4.99 15.61
C GLY A 67 16.62 -5.44 14.15
N LEU A 68 15.44 -5.88 13.69
CA LEU A 68 15.17 -6.48 12.38
C LEU A 68 15.97 -7.75 12.08
N GLY A 69 16.60 -8.36 13.10
CA GLY A 69 17.52 -9.49 12.90
C GLY A 69 18.83 -9.13 12.19
N LEU A 70 19.18 -7.84 12.09
CA LEU A 70 20.39 -7.40 11.41
C LEU A 70 21.66 -7.78 12.17
N SER A 71 22.67 -8.25 11.44
CA SER A 71 24.04 -8.34 11.95
C SER A 71 24.62 -6.94 12.19
N GLU A 72 25.68 -6.83 12.99
CA GLU A 72 26.36 -5.53 13.18
C GLU A 72 26.94 -4.98 11.86
N ALA A 73 27.42 -5.86 10.97
CA ALA A 73 27.89 -5.47 9.64
C ALA A 73 26.75 -4.89 8.78
N ASP A 74 25.56 -5.49 8.83
CA ASP A 74 24.39 -4.99 8.10
C ASP A 74 23.87 -3.67 8.68
N LYS A 75 23.86 -3.52 10.01
CA LYS A 75 23.53 -2.25 10.68
C LYS A 75 24.46 -1.13 10.23
N GLN A 76 25.74 -1.43 10.04
CA GLN A 76 26.73 -0.48 9.52
C GLN A 76 26.51 -0.14 8.04
N CYS A 77 26.01 -1.08 7.24
CA CYS A 77 25.60 -0.78 5.86
C CYS A 77 24.40 0.16 5.85
N VAL A 78 23.39 -0.10 6.69
CA VAL A 78 22.17 0.71 6.79
C VAL A 78 22.44 2.11 7.36
N SER A 79 23.41 2.27 8.27
CA SER A 79 23.74 3.57 8.89
C SER A 79 24.24 4.63 7.90
N SER A 80 24.70 4.20 6.72
CA SER A 80 25.10 5.11 5.63
C SER A 80 23.95 5.59 4.74
N THR A 81 22.73 5.09 4.96
CA THR A 81 21.57 5.40 4.13
C THR A 81 20.96 6.76 4.48
N SER A 82 20.47 7.46 3.46
CA SER A 82 19.82 8.76 3.64
C SER A 82 18.34 8.63 3.99
N VAL A 83 17.69 7.55 3.53
CA VAL A 83 16.26 7.29 3.79
C VAL A 83 16.03 5.80 3.99
N ILE A 84 15.20 5.47 4.99
CA ILE A 84 14.59 4.15 5.16
C ILE A 84 13.17 4.19 4.58
N PHE A 85 12.90 3.40 3.55
CA PHE A 85 11.58 3.20 2.98
C PHE A 85 10.94 1.94 3.60
N HIS A 86 9.94 2.15 4.46
CA HIS A 86 9.18 1.10 5.12
C HIS A 86 7.88 0.78 4.36
N LEU A 87 7.91 -0.27 3.52
CA LEU A 87 6.75 -0.77 2.78
C LEU A 87 6.29 -2.15 3.29
N ALA A 88 7.10 -2.83 4.09
CA ALA A 88 6.81 -4.18 4.56
C ALA A 88 5.59 -4.19 5.48
N ALA A 89 4.59 -4.97 5.12
CA ALA A 89 3.49 -5.37 5.98
C ALA A 89 3.03 -6.77 5.53
N GLU A 90 2.55 -7.57 6.47
CA GLU A 90 1.81 -8.78 6.15
C GLU A 90 0.43 -8.36 5.62
N PHE A 91 0.25 -8.53 4.31
CA PHE A 91 -0.99 -8.23 3.61
C PHE A 91 -1.79 -9.53 3.44
N SER A 92 -2.69 -9.80 4.38
CA SER A 92 -3.67 -10.87 4.28
C SER A 92 -4.98 -10.42 4.93
N TRP A 93 -6.09 -10.74 4.30
CA TRP A 93 -7.40 -10.63 4.96
C TRP A 93 -7.53 -11.74 6.01
N GLY A 94 -8.22 -11.46 7.12
CA GLY A 94 -8.43 -12.43 8.19
C GLY A 94 -7.24 -12.66 9.11
N LEU A 95 -6.27 -11.73 9.16
CA LEU A 95 -5.20 -11.78 10.16
C LEU A 95 -5.80 -11.70 11.57
N THR A 96 -5.30 -12.53 12.49
CA THR A 96 -5.62 -12.35 13.91
C THR A 96 -5.01 -11.05 14.41
N MET A 97 -5.60 -10.47 15.45
CA MET A 97 -5.08 -9.25 16.07
C MET A 97 -3.63 -9.45 16.53
N GLU A 98 -3.32 -10.59 17.18
CA GLU A 98 -1.99 -10.89 17.70
C GLU A 98 -0.95 -10.99 16.57
N ARG A 99 -1.31 -11.64 15.46
CA ARG A 99 -0.41 -11.74 14.30
C ARG A 99 -0.20 -10.37 13.65
N ALA A 100 -1.28 -9.62 13.44
CA ALA A 100 -1.24 -8.31 12.85
C ALA A 100 -0.44 -7.32 13.72
N GLN A 101 -0.60 -7.36 15.04
CA GLN A 101 0.19 -6.55 15.97
C GLN A 101 1.67 -6.95 15.97
N SER A 102 1.96 -8.24 16.09
CA SER A 102 3.35 -8.71 16.18
C SER A 102 4.19 -8.41 14.93
N VAL A 103 3.57 -8.44 13.74
CA VAL A 103 4.26 -8.21 12.47
C VAL A 103 4.14 -6.77 12.02
N ASN A 104 2.91 -6.24 11.88
CA ASN A 104 2.70 -4.95 11.23
C ASN A 104 2.92 -3.77 12.19
N VAL A 105 2.48 -3.88 13.44
CA VAL A 105 2.64 -2.80 14.43
C VAL A 105 4.06 -2.81 14.99
N LEU A 106 4.46 -3.92 15.62
CA LEU A 106 5.81 -4.03 16.20
C LEU A 106 6.90 -3.99 15.13
N GLY A 107 6.66 -4.56 13.94
CA GLY A 107 7.63 -4.48 12.86
C GLY A 107 7.87 -3.06 12.36
N ALA A 108 6.81 -2.26 12.19
CA ALA A 108 6.96 -0.85 11.85
C ALA A 108 7.67 -0.06 12.95
N LEU A 109 7.34 -0.31 14.22
CA LEU A 109 8.04 0.29 15.36
C LEU A 109 9.53 -0.07 15.39
N ARG A 110 9.91 -1.30 15.05
CA ARG A 110 11.33 -1.69 14.99
C ARG A 110 12.08 -0.98 13.88
N VAL A 111 11.43 -0.77 12.73
CA VAL A 111 12.01 0.03 11.63
C VAL A 111 12.13 1.50 12.05
N ALA A 112 11.14 2.04 12.75
CA ALA A 112 11.19 3.39 13.31
C ALA A 112 12.31 3.56 14.35
N LYS A 113 12.49 2.58 15.25
CA LYS A 113 13.62 2.53 16.20
C LYS A 113 14.97 2.53 15.51
N LEU A 114 15.13 1.72 14.45
CA LEU A 114 16.36 1.72 13.64
C LEU A 114 16.61 3.11 13.04
N ALA A 115 15.59 3.69 12.39
CA ALA A 115 15.67 5.02 11.78
C ALA A 115 16.09 6.10 12.79
N ALA A 116 15.42 6.15 13.94
CA ALA A 116 15.74 7.10 15.00
C ALA A 116 17.15 6.91 15.56
N SER A 117 17.54 5.66 15.88
CA SER A 117 18.87 5.36 16.44
C SER A 117 20.04 5.74 15.52
N GLN A 118 19.81 5.76 14.21
CA GLN A 118 20.82 6.08 13.20
C GLN A 118 20.65 7.49 12.63
N SER A 119 19.68 8.28 13.13
CA SER A 119 19.34 9.61 12.62
C SER A 119 19.01 9.62 11.11
N ILE A 120 18.34 8.57 10.65
CA ILE A 120 17.93 8.40 9.25
C ILE A 120 16.45 8.76 9.13
N ARG A 121 16.09 9.48 8.06
CA ARG A 121 14.70 9.78 7.77
C ARG A 121 13.92 8.50 7.43
N LEU A 122 12.76 8.33 8.06
CA LEU A 122 11.81 7.25 7.76
C LEU A 122 10.75 7.72 6.76
N LEU A 123 10.62 7.06 5.61
CA LEU A 123 9.39 7.10 4.82
C LEU A 123 8.57 5.85 5.07
N MET A 124 7.35 6.00 5.60
CA MET A 124 6.42 4.89 5.84
C MET A 124 5.23 4.92 4.89
N VAL A 125 4.79 3.75 4.44
CA VAL A 125 3.56 3.61 3.62
C VAL A 125 2.35 3.23 4.49
N GLY A 126 1.42 4.18 4.62
CA GLY A 126 0.13 4.01 5.27
C GLY A 126 -0.95 3.48 4.33
N GLY A 127 -2.13 4.10 4.36
CA GLY A 127 -3.25 3.79 3.49
C GLY A 127 -4.30 4.88 3.54
N PHE A 128 -4.98 5.15 2.42
CA PHE A 128 -5.87 6.31 2.30
C PHE A 128 -7.00 6.39 3.35
N MET A 129 -7.41 5.26 3.94
CA MET A 129 -8.41 5.21 5.01
C MET A 129 -7.96 5.97 6.27
N LEU A 130 -6.66 6.15 6.51
CA LEU A 130 -6.13 7.01 7.58
C LEU A 130 -6.45 8.50 7.38
N LYS A 131 -6.84 8.91 6.17
CA LYS A 131 -7.31 10.26 5.86
C LYS A 131 -8.85 10.39 5.94
N ASN A 132 -9.56 9.31 6.29
CA ASN A 132 -11.00 9.33 6.51
C ASN A 132 -11.32 9.50 8.00
N LEU A 133 -11.27 10.73 8.51
CA LEU A 133 -11.45 11.01 9.95
C LEU A 133 -12.82 10.56 10.48
N ASN A 134 -13.88 10.66 9.67
CA ASN A 134 -15.21 10.17 10.02
C ASN A 134 -15.23 8.65 10.22
N HIS A 135 -14.53 7.92 9.34
CA HIS A 135 -14.37 6.46 9.48
C HIS A 135 -13.63 6.11 10.77
N LEU A 136 -12.46 6.73 11.00
CA LEU A 136 -11.65 6.50 12.21
C LEU A 136 -12.45 6.76 13.49
N ALA A 137 -13.20 7.86 13.55
CA ALA A 137 -14.09 8.16 14.66
C ALA A 137 -15.21 7.11 14.80
N SER A 138 -15.83 6.69 13.70
CA SER A 138 -16.92 5.70 13.72
C SER A 138 -16.48 4.32 14.24
N ILE A 139 -15.23 3.96 14.00
CA ILE A 139 -14.64 2.70 14.48
C ILE A 139 -14.02 2.84 15.87
N GLY A 140 -14.00 4.04 16.45
CA GLY A 140 -13.64 4.29 17.85
C GLY A 140 -12.17 4.61 18.09
N VAL A 141 -11.46 5.11 17.07
CA VAL A 141 -10.10 5.62 17.20
C VAL A 141 -10.16 7.03 17.78
N ASP A 142 -9.45 7.24 18.88
CA ASP A 142 -9.16 8.57 19.42
C ASP A 142 -7.96 9.14 18.65
N ILE A 143 -8.22 10.08 17.73
CA ILE A 143 -7.19 10.64 16.84
C ILE A 143 -6.29 11.62 17.59
N GLU A 144 -6.81 12.26 18.64
CA GLU A 144 -6.08 13.25 19.44
C GLU A 144 -5.18 12.54 20.46
N CYS A 145 -5.69 11.50 21.10
CA CYS A 145 -4.99 10.68 22.10
C CYS A 145 -5.09 9.18 21.76
N PRO A 146 -4.34 8.67 20.76
CA PRO A 146 -4.41 7.28 20.32
C PRO A 146 -4.20 6.23 21.42
N GLU A 147 -3.51 6.57 22.51
CA GLU A 147 -3.34 5.74 23.70
C GLU A 147 -4.66 5.39 24.41
N ASN A 148 -5.70 6.22 24.25
CA ASN A 148 -7.03 5.96 24.79
C ASN A 148 -7.85 5.01 23.89
N THR A 149 -7.35 4.71 22.69
CA THR A 149 -8.05 3.85 21.73
C THR A 149 -8.12 2.42 22.25
N SER A 150 -9.33 1.88 22.30
CA SER A 150 -9.55 0.46 22.59
C SER A 150 -9.26 -0.38 21.35
N TRP A 151 -7.98 -0.72 21.13
CA TRP A 151 -7.55 -1.46 19.93
C TRP A 151 -8.31 -2.76 19.72
N HIS A 152 -8.59 -3.54 20.77
CA HIS A 152 -9.42 -4.74 20.66
C HIS A 152 -10.79 -4.48 19.99
N LYS A 153 -11.44 -3.35 20.31
CA LYS A 153 -12.72 -2.97 19.67
C LYS A 153 -12.54 -2.51 18.22
N VAL A 154 -11.44 -1.80 17.92
CA VAL A 154 -11.10 -1.38 16.55
C VAL A 154 -10.88 -2.60 15.67
N TYR A 155 -10.00 -3.52 16.07
CA TYR A 155 -9.74 -4.76 15.33
C TYR A 155 -10.99 -5.61 15.15
N GLY A 156 -11.86 -5.69 16.17
CA GLY A 156 -13.14 -6.38 16.04
C GLY A 156 -14.13 -5.76 15.04
N ARG A 157 -13.91 -4.51 14.60
CA ARG A 157 -14.76 -3.81 13.63
C ARG A 157 -14.21 -3.84 12.21
N VAL A 158 -12.89 -3.71 12.05
CA VAL A 158 -12.23 -3.54 10.74
C VAL A 158 -11.30 -4.69 10.34
N GLY A 159 -11.14 -5.70 11.21
CA GLY A 159 -10.25 -6.83 10.98
C GLY A 159 -8.78 -6.51 11.25
N GLY A 160 -7.92 -7.53 11.06
CA GLY A 160 -6.51 -7.46 11.43
C GLY A 160 -5.68 -6.53 10.55
N TYR A 161 -5.94 -6.52 9.24
CA TYR A 161 -5.14 -5.73 8.32
C TYR A 161 -5.35 -4.22 8.53
N GLU A 162 -6.60 -3.75 8.45
CA GLU A 162 -6.90 -2.33 8.62
C GLU A 162 -6.57 -1.87 10.05
N GLY A 163 -6.95 -2.66 11.07
CA GLY A 163 -6.65 -2.37 12.47
C GLY A 163 -5.15 -2.15 12.71
N SER A 164 -4.30 -3.04 12.17
CA SER A 164 -2.84 -2.90 12.33
C SER A 164 -2.22 -1.77 11.52
N LYS A 165 -2.76 -1.42 10.35
CA LYS A 165 -2.33 -0.23 9.61
C LYS A 165 -2.64 1.06 10.39
N ILE A 166 -3.78 1.10 11.07
CA ILE A 166 -4.18 2.25 11.90
C ILE A 166 -3.32 2.32 13.16
N GLU A 167 -3.20 1.23 13.91
CA GLU A 167 -2.39 1.19 15.14
C GLU A 167 -0.91 1.52 14.88
N SER A 168 -0.33 0.91 13.85
CA SER A 168 1.05 1.16 13.41
C SER A 168 1.29 2.63 13.07
N HIS A 169 0.33 3.28 12.38
CA HIS A 169 0.44 4.69 12.01
C HIS A 169 0.64 5.60 13.23
N PHE A 170 -0.25 5.50 14.22
CA PHE A 170 -0.18 6.34 15.40
C PHE A 170 1.02 5.98 16.28
N ALA A 171 1.31 4.68 16.45
CA ALA A 171 2.44 4.22 17.26
C ALA A 171 3.79 4.69 16.71
N VAL A 172 4.00 4.62 15.38
CA VAL A 172 5.23 5.08 14.73
C VAL A 172 5.37 6.59 14.82
N ILE A 173 4.31 7.36 14.53
CA ILE A 173 4.35 8.83 14.65
C ILE A 173 4.76 9.24 16.06
N ARG A 174 4.11 8.67 17.08
CA ARG A 174 4.39 8.98 18.48
C ARG A 174 5.84 8.69 18.83
N TYR A 175 6.32 7.49 18.49
CA TYR A 175 7.71 7.10 18.75
C TYR A 175 8.71 8.04 18.07
N MET A 176 8.50 8.36 16.79
CA MET A 176 9.42 9.22 16.03
C MET A 176 9.42 10.65 16.59
N GLN A 177 8.27 11.18 17.00
CA GLN A 177 8.17 12.50 17.65
C GLN A 177 8.87 12.53 19.01
N ASP A 178 8.63 11.54 19.85
CA ASP A 178 9.26 11.44 21.18
C ASP A 178 10.79 11.28 21.06
N ALA A 179 11.27 10.61 20.02
CA ALA A 179 12.69 10.46 19.71
C ALA A 179 13.31 11.67 18.98
N GLY A 180 12.51 12.67 18.57
CA GLY A 180 12.97 13.80 17.77
C GLY A 180 13.49 13.43 16.37
N ALA A 181 13.00 12.33 15.81
CA ALA A 181 13.46 11.77 14.54
C ALA A 181 12.51 12.11 13.37
N ASP A 182 13.09 12.31 12.18
CA ASP A 182 12.36 12.69 10.98
C ASP A 182 11.58 11.52 10.38
N TYR A 183 10.29 11.73 10.12
CA TYR A 183 9.47 10.81 9.34
C TYR A 183 8.65 11.50 8.25
N THR A 184 8.24 10.75 7.24
CA THR A 184 7.27 11.16 6.23
C THR A 184 6.34 9.98 5.95
N ILE A 185 5.04 10.22 5.78
CA ILE A 185 4.08 9.13 5.52
C ILE A 185 3.38 9.37 4.19
N VAL A 186 3.35 8.33 3.34
CA VAL A 186 2.55 8.35 2.11
C VAL A 186 1.38 7.39 2.29
N HIS A 187 0.16 7.90 2.07
CA HIS A 187 -1.09 7.14 2.15
C HIS A 187 -1.60 6.83 0.76
N PRO A 188 -1.30 5.66 0.17
CA PRO A 188 -1.82 5.29 -1.13
C PRO A 188 -3.29 4.89 -1.08
N ALA A 189 -4.00 5.20 -2.16
CA ALA A 189 -5.24 4.57 -2.56
C ALA A 189 -5.01 3.10 -2.99
N THR A 190 -6.05 2.42 -3.48
CA THR A 190 -5.87 1.08 -4.07
C THR A 190 -4.91 1.17 -5.27
N VAL A 191 -3.81 0.43 -5.20
CA VAL A 191 -2.75 0.53 -6.20
C VAL A 191 -3.15 -0.23 -7.47
N CYS A 192 -3.23 0.51 -8.57
CA CYS A 192 -3.42 0.02 -9.92
C CYS A 192 -2.08 -0.38 -10.56
N GLY A 193 -2.12 -1.09 -11.68
CA GLY A 193 -0.92 -1.47 -12.42
C GLY A 193 -0.11 -0.27 -12.91
N HIS A 194 1.09 -0.53 -13.41
CA HIS A 194 1.94 0.49 -14.02
C HIS A 194 1.23 1.09 -15.25
N SER A 195 1.20 2.42 -15.35
CA SER A 195 0.45 3.14 -16.40
C SER A 195 0.86 2.78 -17.83
N GLU A 196 2.12 2.42 -18.04
CA GLU A 196 2.62 2.02 -19.35
C GLU A 196 2.50 0.52 -19.66
N SER A 197 2.99 -0.36 -18.78
CA SER A 197 3.06 -1.81 -19.01
C SER A 197 1.86 -2.59 -18.50
N GLY A 198 1.00 -1.99 -17.67
CA GLY A 198 -0.08 -2.68 -16.95
C GLY A 198 0.40 -3.58 -15.81
N HIS A 199 1.72 -3.64 -15.56
CA HIS A 199 2.31 -4.59 -14.61
C HIS A 199 1.70 -4.47 -13.21
N ILE A 200 1.17 -5.59 -12.70
CA ILE A 200 0.61 -5.77 -11.38
C ILE A 200 0.90 -7.19 -10.87
N LEU A 201 1.09 -7.37 -9.56
CA LEU A 201 1.26 -8.71 -8.98
C LEU A 201 -0.07 -9.41 -8.73
N GLU A 202 -0.10 -10.73 -8.87
CA GLU A 202 -1.31 -11.55 -8.73
C GLU A 202 -2.04 -11.33 -7.39
N GLY A 203 -1.30 -11.15 -6.29
CA GLY A 203 -1.86 -10.97 -4.95
C GLY A 203 -2.49 -9.60 -4.67
N GLN A 204 -2.58 -8.69 -5.66
CA GLN A 204 -3.18 -7.37 -5.45
C GLN A 204 -4.72 -7.43 -5.48
N PRO A 205 -5.43 -6.65 -4.63
CA PRO A 205 -6.90 -6.65 -4.58
C PRO A 205 -7.59 -6.38 -5.92
N LEU A 206 -7.00 -5.50 -6.75
CA LEU A 206 -7.54 -5.20 -8.08
C LEU A 206 -7.49 -6.42 -9.02
N VAL A 207 -6.47 -7.28 -8.91
CA VAL A 207 -6.39 -8.53 -9.70
C VAL A 207 -7.52 -9.48 -9.31
N ALA A 208 -7.79 -9.63 -8.01
CA ALA A 208 -8.91 -10.44 -7.53
C ALA A 208 -10.26 -9.91 -8.07
N LEU A 209 -10.46 -8.59 -8.06
CA LEU A 209 -11.65 -7.95 -8.62
C LEU A 209 -11.79 -8.25 -10.13
N ILE A 210 -10.72 -8.06 -10.92
CA ILE A 210 -10.70 -8.35 -12.36
C ILE A 210 -11.01 -9.83 -12.63
N ARG A 211 -10.34 -10.75 -11.91
CA ARG A 211 -10.54 -12.20 -12.04
C ARG A 211 -11.98 -12.62 -11.72
N ASN A 212 -12.54 -12.09 -10.64
CA ASN A 212 -13.92 -12.39 -10.25
C ASN A 212 -14.94 -11.87 -11.27
N LEU A 213 -14.67 -10.73 -11.89
CA LEU A 213 -15.50 -10.20 -12.96
C LEU A 213 -15.40 -11.05 -14.23
N ALA A 214 -14.18 -11.42 -14.63
CA ALA A 214 -13.93 -12.32 -15.78
C ALA A 214 -14.64 -13.67 -15.63
N GLN A 215 -14.67 -14.21 -14.41
CA GLN A 215 -15.33 -15.48 -14.08
C GLN A 215 -16.85 -15.35 -13.86
N GLY A 216 -17.43 -14.16 -14.07
CA GLY A 216 -18.87 -13.91 -13.88
C GLY A 216 -19.37 -14.05 -12.43
N ARG A 217 -18.45 -13.97 -11.45
CA ARG A 217 -18.78 -14.08 -10.01
C ARG A 217 -19.37 -12.78 -9.45
N PHE A 218 -19.07 -11.64 -10.06
CA PHE A 218 -19.67 -10.35 -9.72
C PHE A 218 -21.09 -10.22 -10.30
N LYS A 219 -22.10 -10.62 -9.52
CA LYS A 219 -23.52 -10.50 -9.93
C LYS A 219 -24.13 -9.13 -9.63
N ALA A 220 -23.52 -8.37 -8.74
CA ALA A 220 -23.98 -7.04 -8.33
C ALA A 220 -22.81 -6.15 -7.91
N VAL A 221 -23.03 -4.85 -7.95
CA VAL A 221 -22.10 -3.82 -7.48
C VAL A 221 -22.31 -3.61 -5.98
N PRO A 222 -21.27 -3.75 -5.15
CA PRO A 222 -21.34 -3.41 -3.73
C PRO A 222 -21.70 -1.93 -3.50
N GLY A 223 -22.63 -1.69 -2.58
CA GLY A 223 -23.02 -0.35 -2.17
C GLY A 223 -24.11 0.27 -3.03
N SER A 224 -23.82 1.45 -3.58
CA SER A 224 -24.77 2.31 -4.31
C SER A 224 -24.02 3.07 -5.42
N PRO A 225 -24.70 3.78 -6.33
CA PRO A 225 -24.04 4.55 -7.38
C PRO A 225 -23.04 5.61 -6.90
N ARG A 226 -23.13 6.02 -5.62
CA ARG A 226 -22.21 6.97 -4.98
C ARG A 226 -20.91 6.34 -4.50
N HIS A 227 -20.85 5.01 -4.41
CA HIS A 227 -19.67 4.32 -3.92
C HIS A 227 -18.61 4.26 -5.00
N TRP A 228 -17.36 4.40 -4.59
CA TRP A 228 -16.18 4.35 -5.45
C TRP A 228 -15.04 3.63 -4.72
N LEU A 229 -14.09 3.13 -5.49
CA LEU A 229 -12.86 2.54 -4.99
C LEU A 229 -11.71 3.42 -5.50
N PRO A 230 -11.11 4.27 -4.66
CA PRO A 230 -10.08 5.18 -5.11
C PRO A 230 -8.87 4.44 -5.67
N LEU A 231 -8.32 4.88 -6.81
CA LEU A 231 -7.15 4.27 -7.43
C LEU A 231 -5.94 5.21 -7.42
N VAL A 232 -4.75 4.62 -7.50
CA VAL A 232 -3.49 5.32 -7.83
C VAL A 232 -2.62 4.37 -8.64
N SER A 233 -1.96 4.84 -9.70
CA SER A 233 -1.02 3.98 -10.44
C SER A 233 0.27 3.79 -9.64
N VAL A 234 0.88 2.60 -9.75
CA VAL A 234 2.10 2.31 -8.97
C VAL A 234 3.28 3.21 -9.35
N ASP A 235 3.39 3.61 -10.61
CA ASP A 235 4.43 4.51 -11.12
C ASP A 235 4.29 5.93 -10.57
N TYR A 236 3.07 6.47 -10.50
CA TYR A 236 2.81 7.74 -9.82
C TYR A 236 3.14 7.64 -8.32
N LEU A 237 2.70 6.55 -7.67
CA LEU A 237 2.93 6.34 -6.24
C LEU A 237 4.42 6.34 -5.91
N VAL A 238 5.23 5.53 -6.60
CA VAL A 238 6.67 5.46 -6.31
C VAL A 238 7.39 6.76 -6.70
N ALA A 239 6.87 7.51 -7.68
CA ALA A 239 7.35 8.85 -7.98
C ALA A 239 7.14 9.81 -6.82
N MET A 240 5.90 9.93 -6.33
CA MET A 240 5.57 10.75 -5.16
C MET A 240 6.42 10.35 -3.95
N MET A 241 6.51 9.05 -3.62
CA MET A 241 7.30 8.54 -2.50
C MET A 241 8.77 8.99 -2.60
N THR A 242 9.36 8.89 -3.79
CA THR A 242 10.76 9.31 -3.99
C THR A 242 10.92 10.81 -3.78
N TYR A 243 10.02 11.64 -4.32
CA TYR A 243 10.11 13.10 -4.13
C TYR A 243 9.97 13.52 -2.66
N VAL A 244 8.96 13.00 -1.96
CA VAL A 244 8.71 13.40 -0.56
C VAL A 244 9.75 12.85 0.41
N ALA A 245 10.37 11.70 0.10
CA ALA A 245 11.44 11.12 0.90
C ALA A 245 12.64 12.06 1.05
N PHE A 246 13.02 12.72 -0.06
CA PHE A 246 14.23 13.54 -0.13
C PHE A 246 13.96 15.04 0.00
N ASP A 247 12.72 15.47 0.17
CA ASP A 247 12.37 16.86 0.39
C ASP A 247 12.40 17.21 1.89
N PRO A 248 13.31 18.09 2.36
CA PRO A 248 13.36 18.50 3.76
C PRO A 248 12.04 19.08 4.26
N SER A 249 11.23 19.73 3.40
CA SER A 249 9.94 20.32 3.82
C SER A 249 8.86 19.29 4.15
N MET A 250 9.09 18.01 3.79
CA MET A 250 8.22 16.90 4.13
C MET A 250 8.59 16.21 5.46
N ALA A 251 9.56 16.74 6.20
CA ALA A 251 9.84 16.30 7.57
C ALA A 251 8.57 16.39 8.43
N ASN A 252 8.20 15.27 9.04
CA ASN A 252 7.04 15.12 9.92
C ASN A 252 5.71 15.49 9.24
N ARG A 253 5.64 15.31 7.91
CA ARG A 253 4.45 15.54 7.09
C ARG A 253 3.92 14.24 6.49
N GLN A 254 2.70 14.31 5.98
CA GLN A 254 2.02 13.19 5.34
C GLN A 254 1.49 13.62 3.97
N ALA A 255 1.43 12.68 3.02
CA ALA A 255 0.90 12.92 1.67
C ALA A 255 -0.13 11.83 1.30
N LEU A 256 -1.18 12.22 0.59
CA LEU A 256 -2.22 11.31 0.08
C LEU A 256 -1.97 11.04 -1.40
N ALA A 257 -1.72 9.79 -1.78
CA ALA A 257 -1.50 9.38 -3.16
C ALA A 257 -2.76 8.71 -3.71
N LEU A 258 -3.63 9.50 -4.36
CA LEU A 258 -4.98 9.09 -4.78
C LEU A 258 -5.39 9.89 -6.02
N TYR A 259 -5.99 9.24 -7.01
CA TYR A 259 -6.58 9.93 -8.15
C TYR A 259 -8.04 10.31 -7.87
N GLU A 260 -8.31 11.61 -7.66
CA GLU A 260 -9.62 12.10 -7.22
C GLU A 260 -10.76 11.83 -8.22
N TYR A 261 -10.45 11.85 -9.52
CA TYR A 261 -11.40 11.61 -10.60
C TYR A 261 -11.59 10.12 -10.91
N THR A 262 -11.19 9.24 -10.00
CA THR A 262 -11.53 7.81 -10.12
C THR A 262 -13.05 7.66 -10.24
N LEU A 263 -13.48 6.85 -11.22
CA LEU A 263 -14.89 6.57 -11.50
C LEU A 263 -15.59 5.95 -10.29
N SER A 264 -16.93 5.98 -10.30
CA SER A 264 -17.72 5.16 -9.37
C SER A 264 -17.33 3.68 -9.49
N LEU A 265 -17.61 2.90 -8.45
CA LEU A 265 -17.31 1.46 -8.48
C LEU A 265 -18.03 0.77 -9.63
N GLN A 266 -19.27 1.18 -9.91
CA GLN A 266 -20.01 0.72 -11.09
C GLN A 266 -19.28 1.09 -12.38
N GLY A 267 -18.87 2.36 -12.56
CA GLY A 267 -18.18 2.81 -13.77
C GLY A 267 -16.84 2.08 -13.98
N MET A 268 -16.10 1.83 -12.90
CA MET A 268 -14.88 1.02 -12.94
C MET A 268 -15.16 -0.42 -13.38
N LEU A 269 -16.18 -1.08 -12.79
CA LEU A 269 -16.56 -2.44 -13.17
C LEU A 269 -17.06 -2.51 -14.62
N GLU A 270 -17.77 -1.50 -15.10
CA GLU A 270 -18.20 -1.39 -16.51
C GLU A 270 -17.01 -1.26 -17.45
N GLN A 271 -16.01 -0.47 -17.09
CA GLN A 271 -14.79 -0.33 -17.88
C GLN A 271 -13.96 -1.62 -17.94
N ILE A 272 -13.80 -2.30 -16.81
CA ILE A 272 -13.11 -3.59 -16.74
C ILE A 272 -13.88 -4.64 -17.56
N ALA A 273 -15.20 -4.71 -17.40
CA ALA A 273 -16.04 -5.65 -18.14
C ALA A 273 -15.97 -5.43 -19.65
N LYS A 274 -15.95 -4.16 -20.10
CA LYS A 274 -15.77 -3.80 -21.51
C LYS A 274 -14.43 -4.33 -22.05
N THR A 275 -13.35 -4.13 -21.31
CA THR A 275 -11.99 -4.57 -21.70
C THR A 275 -11.87 -6.11 -21.73
N LEU A 276 -12.55 -6.79 -20.82
CA LEU A 276 -12.61 -8.26 -20.75
C LEU A 276 -13.61 -8.87 -21.75
N GLU A 277 -14.44 -8.07 -22.41
CA GLU A 277 -15.56 -8.53 -23.26
C GLU A 277 -16.59 -9.39 -22.49
N VAL A 278 -16.85 -9.05 -21.22
CA VAL A 278 -17.85 -9.72 -20.35
C VAL A 278 -18.99 -8.79 -19.96
N LYS A 279 -20.05 -9.35 -19.33
CA LYS A 279 -21.19 -8.56 -18.87
C LYS A 279 -20.88 -7.87 -17.55
N ALA A 280 -21.03 -6.54 -17.52
CA ALA A 280 -20.91 -5.76 -16.29
C ALA A 280 -22.12 -5.95 -15.35
N PRO A 281 -21.92 -6.02 -14.02
CA PRO A 281 -23.01 -5.96 -13.06
C PRO A 281 -23.64 -4.55 -13.06
N ARG A 282 -24.97 -4.49 -13.05
CA ARG A 282 -25.73 -3.21 -13.07
C ARG A 282 -26.57 -2.96 -11.81
N ARG A 283 -26.84 -4.02 -11.04
CA ARG A 283 -27.67 -3.93 -9.83
C ARG A 283 -26.77 -3.69 -8.63
N HIS A 284 -27.25 -2.87 -7.70
CA HIS A 284 -26.55 -2.58 -6.46
C HIS A 284 -27.05 -3.47 -5.32
N VAL A 285 -26.15 -3.83 -4.41
CA VAL A 285 -26.51 -4.49 -3.15
C VAL A 285 -25.90 -3.70 -2.00
N PRO A 286 -26.69 -3.24 -1.01
CA PRO A 286 -26.16 -2.50 0.13
C PRO A 286 -25.01 -3.22 0.82
N ILE A 287 -23.94 -2.51 1.18
CA ILE A 287 -22.75 -3.10 1.84
C ILE A 287 -23.15 -3.87 3.10
N ARG A 288 -24.05 -3.32 3.93
CA ARG A 288 -24.54 -4.01 5.14
C ARG A 288 -25.18 -5.37 4.85
N LEU A 289 -25.92 -5.47 3.75
CA LEU A 289 -26.52 -6.74 3.34
C LEU A 289 -25.44 -7.70 2.82
N LEU A 290 -24.46 -7.21 2.07
CA LEU A 290 -23.31 -8.04 1.65
C LEU A 290 -22.54 -8.59 2.86
N ARG A 291 -22.23 -7.76 3.86
CA ARG A 291 -21.57 -8.23 5.10
C ARG A 291 -22.35 -9.36 5.76
N TRP A 292 -23.66 -9.18 5.92
CA TRP A 292 -24.53 -10.22 6.47
C TRP A 292 -24.53 -11.50 5.61
N LEU A 293 -24.51 -11.40 4.28
CA LEU A 293 -24.42 -12.57 3.40
C LEU A 293 -23.06 -13.28 3.51
N LEU A 294 -21.98 -12.55 3.77
CA LEU A 294 -20.63 -13.12 3.96
C LEU A 294 -20.47 -13.87 5.29
N THR A 295 -21.33 -13.65 6.29
CA THR A 295 -21.30 -14.44 7.54
C THR A 295 -21.96 -15.81 7.37
N ILE A 296 -22.68 -16.05 6.28
CA ILE A 296 -23.38 -17.32 6.01
C ILE A 296 -22.38 -18.35 5.42
N PRO A 297 -22.13 -19.49 6.09
CA PRO A 297 -21.21 -20.51 5.61
C PRO A 297 -21.56 -21.02 4.20
N GLY A 298 -20.57 -21.16 3.33
CA GLY A 298 -20.73 -21.61 1.93
C GLY A 298 -21.21 -20.52 0.95
N LEU A 299 -21.83 -19.45 1.45
CA LEU A 299 -22.23 -18.30 0.62
C LEU A 299 -21.06 -17.33 0.39
N ALA A 300 -20.21 -17.13 1.40
CA ALA A 300 -18.99 -16.32 1.29
C ALA A 300 -18.06 -16.79 0.16
N ALA A 301 -17.89 -18.11 0.01
CA ALA A 301 -17.10 -18.72 -1.05
C ALA A 301 -17.64 -18.40 -2.47
N ARG A 302 -18.92 -18.05 -2.60
CA ARG A 302 -19.54 -17.66 -3.88
C ARG A 302 -19.33 -16.19 -4.22
N PHE A 303 -19.09 -15.33 -3.23
CA PHE A 303 -19.00 -13.88 -3.44
C PHE A 303 -17.57 -13.39 -3.70
N ALA A 304 -16.54 -14.20 -3.45
CA ALA A 304 -15.13 -13.93 -3.78
C ALA A 304 -14.61 -12.54 -3.36
N ILE A 305 -15.28 -11.91 -2.39
CA ILE A 305 -15.00 -10.61 -1.78
C ILE A 305 -14.80 -10.91 -0.30
N SER A 306 -13.71 -10.40 0.30
CA SER A 306 -13.53 -10.47 1.75
C SER A 306 -14.30 -9.35 2.43
N ASP A 307 -14.77 -9.59 3.66
CA ASP A 307 -15.49 -8.57 4.44
C ASP A 307 -14.64 -7.29 4.62
N GLU A 308 -13.36 -7.47 4.98
CA GLU A 308 -12.39 -6.38 5.12
C GLU A 308 -12.20 -5.56 3.82
N SER A 309 -12.34 -6.17 2.63
CA SER A 309 -12.20 -5.41 1.38
C SER A 309 -13.35 -4.43 1.14
N LEU A 310 -14.52 -4.64 1.77
CA LEU A 310 -15.67 -3.75 1.62
C LEU A 310 -15.45 -2.40 2.31
N ASP A 311 -14.57 -2.32 3.33
CA ASP A 311 -14.22 -1.07 4.00
C ASP A 311 -13.47 -0.09 3.09
N PHE A 312 -12.90 -0.55 1.98
CA PHE A 312 -12.21 0.33 1.03
C PHE A 312 -13.16 0.91 -0.04
N ILE A 313 -14.40 0.44 -0.09
CA ILE A 313 -15.44 0.95 -0.99
C ILE A 313 -16.16 2.10 -0.27
N GLN A 314 -15.82 3.32 -0.66
CA GLN A 314 -16.16 4.52 0.10
C GLN A 314 -17.19 5.39 -0.63
N THR A 315 -17.92 6.21 0.13
CA THR A 315 -18.68 7.35 -0.42
C THR A 315 -17.99 8.68 -0.13
N GLN A 316 -17.11 8.72 0.87
CA GLN A 316 -16.32 9.88 1.24
C GLN A 316 -15.38 10.28 0.10
N ARG A 317 -15.27 11.58 -0.16
CA ARG A 317 -14.21 12.18 -0.98
C ARG A 317 -13.13 12.74 -0.05
N PHE A 318 -11.89 12.75 -0.52
CA PHE A 318 -10.75 13.13 0.30
C PHE A 318 -10.29 14.54 -0.08
N ASP A 319 -9.79 15.29 0.89
CA ASP A 319 -9.13 16.57 0.64
C ASP A 319 -7.77 16.31 -0.03
N MET A 320 -7.62 16.82 -1.25
CA MET A 320 -6.42 16.67 -2.08
C MET A 320 -5.53 17.90 -2.06
N SER A 321 -5.88 18.96 -1.31
CA SER A 321 -5.21 20.27 -1.37
C SER A 321 -3.70 20.20 -1.13
N ASP A 322 -3.26 19.37 -0.17
CA ASP A 322 -1.82 19.17 0.12
C ASP A 322 -1.14 18.38 -1.01
N SER A 323 -1.79 17.33 -1.51
CA SER A 323 -1.26 16.51 -2.60
C SER A 323 -1.13 17.30 -3.90
N GLU A 324 -2.12 18.14 -4.24
CA GLU A 324 -2.05 19.02 -5.40
C GLU A 324 -0.90 20.04 -5.30
N GLN A 325 -0.60 20.53 -4.08
CA GLN A 325 0.55 21.41 -3.86
C GLN A 325 1.86 20.67 -4.14
N LEU A 326 1.97 19.41 -3.69
CA LEU A 326 3.12 18.56 -3.98
C LEU A 326 3.22 18.23 -5.48
N GLU A 327 2.10 17.95 -6.14
CA GLU A 327 2.04 17.73 -7.58
C GLU A 327 2.56 18.93 -8.37
N ARG A 328 2.10 20.14 -8.03
CA ARG A 328 2.62 21.39 -8.61
C ARG A 328 4.11 21.58 -8.31
N LYS A 329 4.54 21.33 -7.07
CA LYS A 329 5.94 21.47 -6.64
C LYS A 329 6.88 20.54 -7.40
N TYR A 330 6.50 19.28 -7.57
CA TYR A 330 7.33 18.25 -8.20
C TYR A 330 7.06 18.06 -9.69
N GLN A 331 6.13 18.83 -10.25
CA GLN A 331 5.61 18.64 -11.62
C GLN A 331 5.14 17.19 -11.84
N LEU A 332 4.55 16.60 -10.80
CA LEU A 332 4.02 15.25 -10.85
C LEU A 332 2.60 15.31 -11.39
N THR A 333 2.31 14.50 -12.41
CA THR A 333 0.98 14.43 -13.01
C THR A 333 0.50 12.99 -12.98
N HIS A 334 -0.76 12.79 -12.60
CA HIS A 334 -1.39 11.47 -12.72
C HIS A 334 -1.41 11.03 -14.19
N PRO A 335 -1.11 9.75 -14.49
CA PRO A 335 -1.35 9.23 -15.83
C PRO A 335 -2.85 9.20 -16.12
N ASP A 336 -3.21 8.98 -17.39
CA ASP A 336 -4.59 8.64 -17.74
C ASP A 336 -4.99 7.33 -17.02
N MET A 337 -5.74 7.47 -15.94
CA MET A 337 -6.12 6.36 -15.09
C MET A 337 -7.13 5.41 -15.76
N ALA A 338 -7.91 5.90 -16.73
CA ALA A 338 -8.78 5.01 -17.51
C ALA A 338 -7.92 4.10 -18.38
N ARG A 339 -6.96 4.66 -19.13
CA ARG A 339 -6.01 3.87 -19.93
C ARG A 339 -5.14 2.95 -19.07
N THR A 340 -4.73 3.41 -17.90
CA THR A 340 -3.94 2.62 -16.93
C THR A 340 -4.73 1.40 -16.45
N LEU A 341 -6.01 1.57 -16.13
CA LEU A 341 -6.89 0.46 -15.75
C LEU A 341 -7.04 -0.55 -16.89
N GLU A 342 -7.28 -0.08 -18.11
CA GLU A 342 -7.39 -0.94 -19.31
C GLU A 342 -6.12 -1.79 -19.50
N LYS A 343 -4.93 -1.17 -19.44
CA LYS A 343 -3.65 -1.89 -19.53
C LYS A 343 -3.45 -2.89 -18.40
N THR A 344 -3.87 -2.55 -17.19
CA THR A 344 -3.83 -3.46 -16.05
C THR A 344 -4.72 -4.68 -16.30
N VAL A 345 -5.92 -4.48 -16.88
CA VAL A 345 -6.83 -5.57 -17.23
C VAL A 345 -6.23 -6.48 -18.31
N HIS A 346 -5.62 -5.91 -19.35
CA HIS A 346 -4.90 -6.70 -20.36
C HIS A 346 -3.76 -7.50 -19.73
N TYR A 347 -2.94 -6.88 -18.89
CA TYR A 347 -1.86 -7.57 -18.18
C TYR A 347 -2.40 -8.75 -17.34
N VAL A 348 -3.48 -8.55 -16.58
CA VAL A 348 -4.10 -9.61 -15.78
C VAL A 348 -4.66 -10.73 -16.66
N LYS A 349 -5.32 -10.37 -17.78
CA LYS A 349 -5.85 -11.33 -18.74
C LYS A 349 -4.75 -12.22 -19.32
N ASP A 350 -3.63 -11.60 -19.71
CA ASP A 350 -2.54 -12.26 -20.40
C ASP A 350 -1.60 -13.04 -19.47
N GLN A 351 -1.65 -12.81 -18.15
CA GLN A 351 -0.74 -13.45 -17.19
C GLN A 351 -1.46 -14.39 -16.20
N PHE A 352 -2.72 -14.13 -15.87
CA PHE A 352 -3.38 -14.73 -14.69
C PHE A 352 -4.76 -15.33 -14.95
N LEU A 353 -5.32 -15.23 -16.17
CA LEU A 353 -6.67 -15.71 -16.51
C LEU A 353 -6.69 -16.89 -17.49
N HIS A 354 -5.60 -17.63 -17.61
CA HIS A 354 -5.52 -18.85 -18.42
C HIS A 354 -6.31 -20.02 -17.83
#